data_AF-A0A854QJB1-F1
#
_entry.id   AF-A0A854QJB1-F1
#
_cell.length_a   1.000
_cell.length_b   1.000
_cell.length_c   1.000
_cell.angle_alpha   90.00
_cell.angle_beta   90.00
_cell.angle_gamma   90.00
#
_symmetry.space_group_name_H-M   'P 1'
#
loop_
_entity.id
_entity.type
_entity.pdbx_description
1 polymer ?
#
loop_
_entity_poly.entity_id
_entity_poly.type
_entity_poly.pdbx_seq_one_letter_code
_entity_poly.pdbx_strand_id
1 'polypeptide(L)'
;MKLSDLKLIGYDHGMLSITGWFTDGLVALHTELGLPWWAAIAGTTVLIRLCLTRLVVNTQKHSVRLAAVNPQIQELMAEAKVASANKDTHMQTLISQRLRDLMKEHNVNPLRPLMLPLVQMPIFLTFFSIVRGLANLPLPQLKEGGLGWVTDLTAADPYYILPATSLLFTNLVFKFGADGVPTAAKAGSPMTTAHMRNFIQLTTFLSFPLIMYFPSALLFYWTFSTGFTLLQSIILRQPIVKRYLGLPITKAQALEPGAEPLKSPSYMDTFNAAKEYFQKSVKQASEDSASRMQAEQKAKHTSVKSKQQGAFVERIQEPGVEVNEAETVKRPEGREAEKQRRIEEARRRRARS
;
A
#
# COMPACT_ATOMS: atom_id res chain seq x y z
N MET A 1 -16.28 1.14 36.36
CA MET A 1 -15.02 0.39 36.30
C MET A 1 -13.91 1.37 36.01
N LYS A 2 -12.91 1.48 36.90
CA LYS A 2 -11.77 2.40 36.76
C LYS A 2 -10.62 1.72 36.02
N LEU A 3 -9.66 2.49 35.54
CA LEU A 3 -8.46 1.97 34.89
C LEU A 3 -7.67 0.97 35.78
N SER A 4 -7.75 1.14 37.11
CA SER A 4 -7.22 0.19 38.09
C SER A 4 -7.79 -1.22 37.92
N ASP A 5 -9.07 -1.33 37.57
CA ASP A 5 -9.77 -2.61 37.48
C ASP A 5 -9.30 -3.40 36.25
N LEU A 6 -8.93 -2.72 35.15
CA LEU A 6 -8.30 -3.32 33.97
C LEU A 6 -6.91 -3.87 34.28
N LYS A 7 -6.12 -3.12 35.06
CA LYS A 7 -4.78 -3.57 35.48
C LYS A 7 -4.86 -4.81 36.38
N LEU A 8 -5.87 -4.87 37.25
CA LEU A 8 -6.10 -6.01 38.14
C LEU A 8 -6.47 -7.30 37.39
N ILE A 9 -7.15 -7.21 36.24
CA ILE A 9 -7.47 -8.37 35.38
C ILE A 9 -6.36 -8.69 34.37
N GLY A 10 -5.16 -8.10 34.54
CA GLY A 10 -3.99 -8.37 33.70
C GLY A 10 -4.03 -7.68 32.32
N TYR A 11 -4.97 -6.76 32.09
CA TYR A 11 -5.07 -5.97 30.86
C TYR A 11 -4.30 -4.65 31.02
N ASP A 12 -2.98 -4.74 31.22
CA ASP A 12 -2.07 -3.60 31.30
C ASP A 12 -1.15 -3.55 30.07
N HIS A 13 -1.15 -2.41 29.38
CA HIS A 13 -0.33 -2.19 28.21
C HIS A 13 0.96 -1.40 28.54
N GLY A 14 1.11 -0.95 29.79
CA GLY A 14 2.21 -0.10 30.22
C GLY A 14 2.02 1.37 29.83
N MET A 15 2.49 2.27 30.69
CA MET A 15 2.32 3.74 30.56
C MET A 15 2.94 4.33 29.29
N LEU A 16 3.98 3.68 28.74
CA LEU A 16 4.70 4.15 27.55
C LEU A 16 4.16 3.54 26.25
N SER A 17 3.21 2.63 26.32
CA SER A 17 2.63 2.04 25.12
C SER A 17 1.55 2.93 24.53
N ILE A 18 1.56 3.07 23.20
CA ILE A 18 0.50 3.72 22.44
C ILE A 18 -0.85 3.04 22.73
N THR A 19 -0.88 1.72 22.87
CA THR A 19 -2.12 1.00 23.24
C THR A 19 -2.61 1.38 24.64
N GLY A 20 -1.70 1.70 25.57
CA GLY A 20 -2.04 2.19 26.91
C GLY A 20 -2.77 3.52 26.84
N TRP A 21 -2.21 4.53 26.17
CA TRP A 21 -2.87 5.85 26.06
C TRP A 21 -4.24 5.80 25.40
N PHE A 22 -4.41 4.96 24.37
CA PHE A 22 -5.72 4.79 23.72
C PHE A 22 -6.72 4.06 24.63
N THR A 23 -6.26 3.08 25.42
CA THR A 23 -7.09 2.37 26.40
C THR A 23 -7.51 3.32 27.53
N ASP A 24 -6.56 4.07 28.08
CA ASP A 24 -6.78 5.05 29.13
C ASP A 24 -7.79 6.12 28.68
N GLY A 25 -7.61 6.65 27.46
CA GLY A 25 -8.54 7.63 26.88
C GLY A 25 -9.94 7.07 26.65
N LEU A 26 -10.07 5.83 26.16
CA LEU A 26 -11.36 5.17 25.98
C LEU A 26 -12.07 4.95 27.32
N VAL A 27 -11.34 4.49 28.34
CA VAL A 27 -11.87 4.26 29.68
C VAL A 27 -12.23 5.58 30.35
N ALA A 28 -11.41 6.61 30.22
CA ALA A 28 -11.71 7.95 30.73
C ALA A 28 -13.00 8.51 30.13
N LEU A 29 -13.22 8.35 28.81
CA LEU A 29 -14.48 8.74 28.16
C LEU A 29 -15.69 8.01 28.74
N HIS A 30 -15.55 6.73 29.10
CA HIS A 30 -16.61 5.97 29.78
C HIS A 30 -16.83 6.44 31.22
N THR A 31 -15.75 6.61 31.99
CA THR A 31 -15.84 6.86 33.44
C THR A 31 -16.07 8.30 33.83
N GLU A 32 -15.46 9.25 33.13
CA GLU A 32 -15.52 10.68 33.48
C GLU A 32 -16.74 11.36 32.88
N LEU A 33 -17.10 11.01 31.64
CA LEU A 33 -18.32 11.53 30.99
C LEU A 33 -19.56 10.68 31.23
N GLY A 34 -19.42 9.51 31.89
CA GLY A 34 -20.54 8.59 32.14
C GLY A 34 -21.17 8.04 30.86
N LEU A 35 -20.41 8.02 29.75
CA LEU A 35 -20.91 7.54 28.47
C LEU A 35 -21.08 6.02 28.51
N PRO A 36 -22.13 5.45 27.89
CA PRO A 36 -22.18 4.01 27.67
C PRO A 36 -21.04 3.56 26.74
N TRP A 37 -20.63 2.30 26.84
CA TRP A 37 -19.46 1.78 26.13
C TRP A 37 -19.51 1.95 24.62
N TRP A 38 -20.68 1.80 23.99
CA TRP A 38 -20.83 2.07 22.56
C TRP A 38 -20.48 3.52 22.20
N ALA A 39 -20.87 4.48 23.07
CA ALA A 39 -20.64 5.90 22.87
C ALA A 39 -19.19 6.28 23.19
N ALA A 40 -18.57 5.63 24.16
CA ALA A 40 -17.13 5.77 24.41
C ALA A 40 -16.32 5.31 23.18
N ILE A 41 -16.61 4.12 22.65
CA ILE A 41 -15.96 3.60 21.43
C ILE A 41 -16.19 4.55 20.24
N ALA A 42 -17.43 4.98 20.01
CA ALA A 42 -17.77 5.92 18.94
C ALA A 42 -17.06 7.27 19.12
N GLY A 43 -17.09 7.83 20.32
CA GLY A 43 -16.48 9.11 20.67
C GLY A 43 -14.97 9.10 20.49
N THR A 44 -14.27 8.08 20.97
CA THR A 44 -12.82 7.93 20.74
C THR A 44 -12.51 7.84 19.24
N THR A 45 -13.33 7.07 18.50
CA THR A 45 -13.17 6.92 17.04
C THR A 45 -13.30 8.27 16.33
N VAL A 46 -14.34 9.05 16.66
CA VAL A 46 -14.55 10.39 16.08
C VAL A 46 -13.41 11.32 16.46
N LEU A 47 -12.93 11.30 17.71
CA LEU A 47 -11.82 12.13 18.17
C LEU A 47 -10.53 11.84 17.38
N ILE A 48 -10.17 10.56 17.22
CA ILE A 48 -9.04 10.14 16.39
C ILE A 48 -9.18 10.67 14.97
N ARG A 49 -10.37 10.53 14.38
CA ARG A 49 -10.65 10.98 13.01
C ARG A 49 -10.58 12.51 12.87
N LEU A 50 -11.02 13.26 13.88
CA LEU A 50 -10.89 14.71 13.93
C LEU A 50 -9.41 15.13 13.96
N CYS A 51 -8.59 14.48 14.79
CA CYS A 51 -7.14 14.72 14.83
C CYS A 51 -6.48 14.45 13.46
N LEU A 52 -6.90 13.39 12.76
CA LEU A 52 -6.39 13.03 11.43
C LEU A 52 -6.96 13.90 10.30
N THR A 53 -8.00 14.71 10.55
CA THR A 53 -8.70 15.47 9.50
C THR A 53 -7.75 16.43 8.78
N ARG A 54 -6.82 17.07 9.51
CA ARG A 54 -5.83 17.96 8.89
C ARG A 54 -4.92 17.22 7.91
N LEU A 55 -4.50 16.01 8.27
CA LEU A 55 -3.69 15.13 7.42
C LEU A 55 -4.46 14.73 6.18
N VAL A 56 -5.71 14.26 6.32
CA VAL A 56 -6.59 13.89 5.20
C VAL A 56 -6.74 15.05 4.21
N VAL A 57 -7.04 16.26 4.70
CA VAL A 57 -7.19 17.46 3.86
C VAL A 57 -5.90 17.76 3.09
N ASN A 58 -4.73 17.67 3.74
CA ASN A 58 -3.45 17.89 3.08
C ASN A 58 -3.17 16.83 2.01
N THR A 59 -3.40 15.56 2.32
CA THR A 59 -3.27 14.45 1.37
C THR A 59 -4.18 14.62 0.17
N GLN A 60 -5.42 15.10 0.38
CA GLN A 60 -6.36 15.40 -0.69
C GLN A 60 -5.85 16.53 -1.59
N LYS A 61 -5.31 17.62 -1.02
CA LYS A 61 -4.70 18.72 -1.80
C LYS A 61 -3.59 18.21 -2.72
N HIS A 62 -2.71 17.34 -2.21
CA HIS A 62 -1.65 16.74 -3.01
C HIS A 62 -2.20 15.82 -4.10
N SER A 63 -3.20 15.01 -3.79
CA SER A 63 -3.83 14.11 -4.76
C SER A 63 -4.45 14.85 -5.92
N VAL A 64 -5.07 16.00 -5.66
CA VAL A 64 -5.65 16.84 -6.72
C VAL A 64 -4.57 17.46 -7.61
N ARG A 65 -3.46 17.93 -7.03
CA ARG A 65 -2.33 18.47 -7.80
C ARG A 65 -1.66 17.39 -8.66
N LEU A 66 -1.48 16.20 -8.10
CA LEU A 66 -0.97 15.04 -8.82
C LEU A 66 -1.90 14.65 -9.97
N ALA A 67 -3.23 14.67 -9.76
CA ALA A 67 -4.20 14.36 -10.80
C ALA A 67 -4.13 15.33 -12.01
N ALA A 68 -3.77 16.59 -11.79
CA ALA A 68 -3.60 17.57 -12.86
C ALA A 68 -2.36 17.29 -13.73
N VAL A 69 -1.27 16.79 -13.12
CA VAL A 69 -0.01 16.47 -13.81
C VAL A 69 0.00 15.02 -14.35
N ASN A 70 -0.92 14.17 -13.87
CA ASN A 70 -0.98 12.77 -14.22
C ASN A 70 -1.00 12.47 -15.74
N PRO A 71 -1.69 13.24 -16.62
CA PRO A 71 -1.64 13.00 -18.06
C PRO A 71 -0.22 13.05 -18.64
N GLN A 72 0.58 14.05 -18.24
CA GLN A 72 1.97 14.20 -18.68
C GLN A 72 2.88 13.10 -18.11
N ILE A 73 2.60 12.65 -16.88
CA ILE A 73 3.26 11.47 -16.29
C ILE A 73 2.96 10.21 -17.11
N GLN A 74 1.71 10.02 -17.56
CA GLN A 74 1.34 8.85 -18.35
C GLN A 74 1.99 8.84 -19.73
N GLU A 75 2.11 10.00 -20.37
CA GLU A 75 2.81 10.15 -21.66
C GLU A 75 4.28 9.73 -21.54
N LEU A 76 5.01 10.26 -20.56
CA LEU A 76 6.39 9.87 -20.29
C LEU A 76 6.51 8.39 -19.91
N MET A 77 5.54 7.82 -19.19
CA MET A 77 5.53 6.39 -18.89
C MET A 77 5.27 5.52 -20.13
N ALA A 78 4.48 6.00 -21.10
CA ALA A 78 4.28 5.31 -22.37
C ALA A 78 5.57 5.32 -23.20
N GLU A 79 6.25 6.46 -23.29
CA GLU A 79 7.57 6.56 -23.92
C GLU A 79 8.60 5.62 -23.24
N ALA A 80 8.61 5.57 -21.90
CA ALA A 80 9.50 4.70 -21.16
C ALA A 80 9.29 3.22 -21.48
N LYS A 81 8.03 2.79 -21.68
CA LYS A 81 7.70 1.42 -22.07
C LYS A 81 8.22 1.09 -23.47
N VAL A 82 8.10 2.01 -24.42
CA VAL A 82 8.64 1.83 -25.78
C VAL A 82 10.17 1.73 -25.74
N ALA A 83 10.85 2.61 -25.00
CA ALA A 83 12.30 2.55 -24.84
C ALA A 83 12.77 1.26 -24.14
N SER A 84 11.97 0.74 -23.19
CA SER A 84 12.22 -0.55 -22.53
C SER A 84 12.08 -1.73 -23.50
N ALA A 85 11.04 -1.73 -24.34
CA ALA A 85 10.85 -2.75 -25.37
C ALA A 85 12.01 -2.77 -26.39
N ASN A 86 12.53 -1.59 -26.74
CA ASN A 86 13.67 -1.43 -27.64
C ASN A 86 15.04 -1.65 -26.97
N LYS A 87 15.07 -1.96 -25.66
CA LYS A 87 16.30 -2.11 -24.85
C LYS A 87 17.24 -0.90 -24.90
N ASP A 88 16.69 0.29 -25.09
CA ASP A 88 17.45 1.53 -25.13
C ASP A 88 17.63 2.11 -23.71
N THR A 89 18.75 1.77 -23.10
CA THR A 89 19.10 2.22 -21.73
C THR A 89 19.31 3.74 -21.65
N HIS A 90 19.80 4.36 -22.72
CA HIS A 90 20.05 5.80 -22.76
C HIS A 90 18.72 6.57 -22.75
N MET A 91 17.79 6.18 -23.62
CA MET A 91 16.45 6.78 -23.66
C MET A 91 15.67 6.57 -22.36
N GLN A 92 15.75 5.39 -21.75
CA GLN A 92 15.12 5.16 -20.43
C GLN A 92 15.66 6.11 -19.34
N THR A 93 16.96 6.37 -19.36
CA THR A 93 17.61 7.28 -18.40
C THR A 93 17.14 8.72 -18.61
N LEU A 94 17.08 9.17 -19.87
CA LEU A 94 16.59 10.50 -20.23
C LEU A 94 15.13 10.70 -19.82
N ILE A 95 14.26 9.72 -20.11
CA ILE A 95 12.84 9.77 -19.73
C ILE A 95 12.69 9.79 -18.21
N SER A 96 13.50 9.00 -17.49
CA SER A 96 13.51 9.02 -16.03
C SER A 96 13.95 10.36 -15.44
N GLN A 97 14.88 11.08 -16.09
CA GLN A 97 15.26 12.44 -15.73
C GLN A 97 14.11 13.41 -15.97
N ARG A 98 13.52 13.41 -17.17
CA ARG A 98 12.36 14.25 -17.52
C ARG A 98 11.20 14.04 -16.55
N LEU A 99 10.91 12.79 -16.18
CA LEU A 99 9.87 12.48 -15.20
C LEU A 99 10.18 13.09 -13.82
N ARG A 100 11.43 13.00 -13.36
CA ARG A 100 11.85 13.63 -12.10
C ARG A 100 11.76 15.15 -12.15
N ASP A 101 12.17 15.75 -13.24
CA ASP A 101 12.16 17.20 -13.40
C ASP A 101 10.71 17.72 -13.48
N LEU A 102 9.84 17.03 -14.22
CA LEU A 102 8.40 17.32 -14.25
C LEU A 102 7.77 17.27 -12.85
N MET A 103 8.07 16.23 -12.07
CA MET A 103 7.57 16.09 -10.70
C MET A 103 8.09 17.20 -9.76
N LYS A 104 9.35 17.62 -9.94
CA LYS A 104 9.96 18.72 -9.17
C LYS A 104 9.34 20.08 -9.53
N GLU A 105 9.19 20.36 -10.81
CA GLU A 105 8.61 21.60 -11.33
C GLU A 105 7.19 21.81 -10.80
N HIS A 106 6.37 20.76 -10.79
CA HIS A 106 5.00 20.82 -10.29
C HIS A 106 4.87 20.57 -8.78
N ASN A 107 5.98 20.28 -8.09
CA ASN A 107 6.04 19.93 -6.67
C ASN A 107 5.01 18.84 -6.29
N VAL A 108 5.02 17.76 -7.06
CA VAL A 108 4.16 16.58 -6.88
C VAL A 108 5.00 15.35 -6.52
N ASN A 109 4.50 14.53 -5.61
CA ASN A 109 5.12 13.27 -5.23
C ASN A 109 4.07 12.15 -5.20
N PRO A 110 4.24 11.08 -6.01
CA PRO A 110 3.28 9.98 -6.09
C PRO A 110 3.14 9.17 -4.79
N LEU A 111 4.12 9.26 -3.88
CA LEU A 111 4.08 8.57 -2.58
C LEU A 111 3.35 9.38 -1.50
N ARG A 112 3.13 10.69 -1.72
CA ARG A 112 2.49 11.54 -0.70
C ARG A 112 1.07 11.11 -0.35
N PRO A 113 0.23 10.63 -1.30
CA PRO A 113 -1.06 10.03 -0.97
C PRO A 113 -0.97 8.76 -0.10
N LEU A 114 0.15 8.03 -0.13
CA LEU A 114 0.35 6.83 0.69
C LEU A 114 0.55 7.16 2.18
N MET A 115 0.82 8.42 2.52
CA MET A 115 0.98 8.85 3.91
C MET A 115 -0.27 8.63 4.75
N LEU A 116 -1.46 8.79 4.17
CA LEU A 116 -2.71 8.59 4.90
C LEU A 116 -2.88 7.13 5.35
N PRO A 117 -2.87 6.12 4.48
CA PRO A 117 -2.95 4.73 4.91
C PRO A 117 -1.75 4.32 5.79
N LEU A 118 -0.56 4.86 5.58
CA LEU A 118 0.61 4.56 6.41
C LEU A 118 0.44 5.00 7.88
N VAL A 119 -0.20 6.14 8.12
CA VAL A 119 -0.54 6.62 9.47
C VAL A 119 -1.80 5.95 10.01
N GLN A 120 -2.79 5.72 9.15
CA GLN A 120 -4.08 5.19 9.54
C GLN A 120 -4.02 3.70 9.91
N MET A 121 -3.21 2.88 9.23
CA MET A 121 -3.15 1.44 9.48
C MET A 121 -2.64 1.10 10.89
N PRO A 122 -1.55 1.67 11.41
CA PRO A 122 -1.13 1.44 12.80
C PRO A 122 -2.20 1.85 13.82
N ILE A 123 -2.79 3.03 13.66
CA ILE A 123 -3.87 3.51 14.55
C ILE A 123 -5.06 2.56 14.51
N PHE A 124 -5.42 2.09 13.32
CA PHE A 124 -6.49 1.12 13.15
C PHE A 124 -6.19 -0.19 13.88
N LEU A 125 -4.99 -0.76 13.70
CA LEU A 125 -4.58 -2.00 14.34
C LEU A 125 -4.51 -1.86 15.87
N THR A 126 -3.98 -0.75 16.38
CA THR A 126 -3.97 -0.41 17.81
C THR A 126 -5.39 -0.40 18.37
N PHE A 127 -6.30 0.40 17.81
CA PHE A 127 -7.64 0.54 18.37
C PHE A 127 -8.48 -0.73 18.16
N PHE A 128 -8.32 -1.41 17.03
CA PHE A 128 -8.92 -2.73 16.79
C PHE A 128 -8.50 -3.74 17.86
N SER A 129 -7.21 -3.79 18.21
CA SER A 129 -6.68 -4.70 19.22
C SER A 129 -7.23 -4.38 20.62
N ILE A 130 -7.39 -3.08 20.93
CA ILE A 130 -7.99 -2.63 22.20
C ILE A 130 -9.46 -3.07 22.28
N VAL A 131 -10.26 -2.71 21.29
CA VAL A 131 -11.70 -3.04 21.28
C VAL A 131 -11.92 -4.54 21.27
N ARG A 132 -11.11 -5.31 20.52
CA ARG A 132 -11.14 -6.77 20.52
C ARG A 132 -10.73 -7.37 21.86
N GLY A 133 -9.70 -6.82 22.50
CA GLY A 133 -9.25 -7.22 23.83
C GLY A 133 -10.35 -7.01 24.86
N LEU A 134 -10.92 -5.80 24.91
CA LEU A 134 -12.03 -5.46 25.80
C LEU A 134 -13.24 -6.37 25.58
N ALA A 135 -13.61 -6.66 24.34
CA ALA A 135 -14.73 -7.54 24.02
C ALA A 135 -14.51 -9.01 24.44
N ASN A 136 -13.27 -9.45 24.62
CA ASN A 136 -12.94 -10.79 25.09
C ASN A 136 -12.81 -10.88 26.62
N LEU A 137 -12.74 -9.75 27.31
CA LEU A 137 -12.69 -9.73 28.77
C LEU A 137 -14.10 -9.95 29.34
N PRO A 138 -14.24 -10.62 30.50
CA PRO A 138 -15.52 -10.88 31.14
C PRO A 138 -16.06 -9.61 31.83
N LEU A 139 -16.29 -8.55 31.07
CA LEU A 139 -16.72 -7.25 31.58
C LEU A 139 -18.25 -7.13 31.51
N PRO A 140 -18.99 -7.14 32.64
CA PRO A 140 -20.44 -7.01 32.63
C PRO A 140 -20.91 -5.71 31.98
N GLN A 141 -20.14 -4.62 32.17
CA GLN A 141 -20.47 -3.31 31.63
C GLN A 141 -20.45 -3.28 30.08
N LEU A 142 -19.68 -4.15 29.42
CA LEU A 142 -19.72 -4.26 27.95
C LEU A 142 -20.95 -5.04 27.45
N LYS A 143 -21.47 -5.97 28.27
CA LYS A 143 -22.67 -6.76 27.94
C LYS A 143 -23.97 -5.95 28.03
N GLU A 144 -23.96 -4.91 28.85
CA GLU A 144 -25.11 -4.02 29.07
C GLU A 144 -24.91 -2.64 28.44
N GLY A 145 -23.68 -2.32 28.00
CA GLY A 145 -23.27 -0.99 27.54
C GLY A 145 -23.50 -0.70 26.06
N GLY A 146 -24.36 -1.46 25.39
CA GLY A 146 -24.68 -1.31 23.97
C GLY A 146 -25.73 -0.23 23.65
N LEU A 147 -26.14 -0.14 22.38
CA LEU A 147 -27.09 0.84 21.86
C LEU A 147 -28.29 0.16 21.20
N GLY A 148 -29.49 0.51 21.65
CA GLY A 148 -30.75 0.15 20.99
C GLY A 148 -30.93 -1.37 20.90
N TRP A 149 -30.82 -1.91 19.68
CA TRP A 149 -31.01 -3.34 19.40
C TRP A 149 -29.80 -4.21 19.73
N VAL A 150 -28.62 -3.61 19.94
CA VAL A 150 -27.43 -4.31 20.42
C VAL A 150 -27.19 -3.92 21.86
N THR A 151 -27.53 -4.79 22.80
CA THR A 151 -27.24 -4.58 24.23
C THR A 151 -25.84 -5.11 24.58
N ASP A 152 -25.51 -6.31 24.09
CA ASP A 152 -24.23 -6.97 24.34
C ASP A 152 -23.21 -6.63 23.26
N LEU A 153 -22.17 -5.86 23.63
CA LEU A 153 -21.08 -5.48 22.74
C LEU A 153 -20.05 -6.60 22.51
N THR A 154 -20.04 -7.64 23.36
CA THR A 154 -19.13 -8.79 23.26
C THR A 154 -19.62 -9.86 22.29
N ALA A 155 -20.93 -9.91 22.06
CA ALA A 155 -21.59 -10.81 21.12
C ALA A 155 -21.75 -10.20 19.72
N ALA A 156 -22.01 -11.06 18.73
CA ALA A 156 -22.39 -10.63 17.39
C ALA A 156 -23.75 -9.92 17.39
N ASP A 157 -23.97 -9.02 16.41
CA ASP A 157 -25.26 -8.31 16.28
C ASP A 157 -26.38 -9.31 15.93
N PRO A 158 -27.40 -9.48 16.79
CA PRO A 158 -28.47 -10.45 16.56
C PRO A 158 -29.33 -10.15 15.33
N TYR A 159 -29.36 -8.90 14.87
CA TYR A 159 -30.17 -8.46 13.72
C TYR A 159 -29.32 -8.17 12.47
N TYR A 160 -28.00 -8.32 12.57
CA TYR A 160 -27.06 -8.04 11.47
C TYR A 160 -27.16 -6.63 10.87
N ILE A 161 -27.69 -5.66 11.61
CA ILE A 161 -27.84 -4.26 11.19
C ILE A 161 -26.48 -3.57 11.12
N LEU A 162 -25.63 -3.76 12.14
CA LEU A 162 -24.26 -3.23 12.20
C LEU A 162 -23.37 -3.74 11.06
N PRO A 163 -23.27 -5.05 10.77
CA PRO A 163 -22.45 -5.52 9.66
C PRO A 163 -22.99 -5.00 8.32
N ALA A 164 -24.31 -5.01 8.10
CA ALA A 164 -24.90 -4.45 6.88
C ALA A 164 -24.58 -2.96 6.71
N THR A 165 -24.72 -2.17 7.78
CA THR A 165 -24.44 -0.73 7.78
C THR A 165 -22.95 -0.44 7.56
N SER A 166 -22.06 -1.19 8.21
CA SER A 166 -20.61 -1.09 8.02
C SER A 166 -20.20 -1.31 6.56
N LEU A 167 -20.75 -2.33 5.91
CA LEU A 167 -20.46 -2.62 4.50
C LEU A 167 -21.07 -1.57 3.57
N LEU A 168 -22.27 -1.08 3.87
CA LEU A 168 -22.89 0.02 3.14
C LEU A 168 -22.01 1.26 3.20
N PHE A 169 -21.61 1.70 4.40
CA PHE A 169 -20.74 2.87 4.56
C PHE A 169 -19.39 2.68 3.87
N THR A 170 -18.78 1.51 3.98
CA THR A 170 -17.53 1.18 3.27
C THR A 170 -17.71 1.32 1.75
N ASN A 171 -18.79 0.75 1.19
CA ASN A 171 -19.12 0.90 -0.24
C ASN A 171 -19.33 2.37 -0.65
N LEU A 172 -20.02 3.15 0.19
CA LEU A 172 -20.27 4.57 -0.06
C LEU A 172 -18.98 5.39 0.05
N VAL A 173 -18.06 5.04 0.95
CA VAL A 173 -16.72 5.64 1.00
C VAL A 173 -15.94 5.32 -0.28
N PHE A 174 -16.02 4.11 -0.84
CA PHE A 174 -15.39 3.86 -2.14
C PHE A 174 -16.06 4.59 -3.31
N LYS A 175 -17.38 4.78 -3.26
CA LYS A 175 -18.14 5.49 -4.29
C LYS A 175 -17.94 7.02 -4.24
N PHE A 176 -17.92 7.58 -3.05
CA PHE A 176 -17.92 9.04 -2.81
C PHE A 176 -16.62 9.57 -2.23
N GLY A 177 -15.84 8.73 -1.58
CA GLY A 177 -14.54 9.08 -1.02
C GLY A 177 -13.61 9.59 -2.10
N ALA A 178 -13.13 10.81 -1.90
CA ALA A 178 -12.02 11.33 -2.66
C ALA A 178 -10.72 10.53 -2.40
N ASP A 179 -10.71 9.76 -1.29
CA ASP A 179 -9.67 8.84 -0.83
C ASP A 179 -9.81 7.39 -1.36
N GLY A 180 -10.97 7.00 -1.90
CA GLY A 180 -11.34 5.60 -2.16
C GLY A 180 -10.79 5.01 -3.47
N VAL A 181 -10.24 5.84 -4.34
CA VAL A 181 -9.50 5.39 -5.52
C VAL A 181 -8.13 6.01 -5.39
N PRO A 182 -7.08 5.23 -5.07
CA PRO A 182 -5.71 5.72 -5.10
C PRO A 182 -5.54 6.51 -6.40
N THR A 183 -4.89 7.67 -6.39
CA THR A 183 -4.55 8.36 -7.64
C THR A 183 -3.75 7.43 -8.57
N ALA A 184 -3.09 6.40 -8.02
CA ALA A 184 -2.51 5.26 -8.75
C ALA A 184 -3.54 4.42 -9.54
N ALA A 185 -4.78 4.32 -9.12
CA ALA A 185 -5.87 3.72 -9.92
C ALA A 185 -6.47 4.67 -10.95
N LYS A 186 -6.17 5.98 -10.87
CA LYS A 186 -6.34 6.94 -11.99
C LYS A 186 -5.13 6.94 -12.94
N ALA A 187 -4.09 6.18 -12.65
CA ALA A 187 -2.97 5.95 -13.57
C ALA A 187 -3.30 4.87 -14.62
N GLY A 188 -4.44 4.19 -14.51
CA GLY A 188 -4.98 3.29 -15.52
C GLY A 188 -6.02 3.97 -16.42
N SER A 189 -6.43 3.28 -17.48
CA SER A 189 -7.55 3.73 -18.30
C SER A 189 -8.82 3.90 -17.44
N PRO A 190 -9.75 4.82 -17.80
CA PRO A 190 -11.03 4.97 -17.10
C PRO A 190 -11.80 3.65 -16.91
N MET A 191 -11.65 2.70 -17.84
CA MET A 191 -12.25 1.37 -17.79
C MET A 191 -11.63 0.50 -16.68
N THR A 192 -10.31 0.53 -16.51
CA THR A 192 -9.60 -0.17 -15.44
C THR A 192 -10.06 0.32 -14.06
N THR A 193 -10.21 1.64 -13.89
CA THR A 193 -10.74 2.22 -12.65
C THR A 193 -12.17 1.75 -12.36
N ALA A 194 -13.01 1.65 -13.40
CA ALA A 194 -14.40 1.21 -13.25
C ALA A 194 -14.50 -0.27 -12.85
N HIS A 195 -13.69 -1.15 -13.46
CA HIS A 195 -13.61 -2.55 -13.04
C HIS A 195 -13.11 -2.70 -11.60
N MET A 196 -12.08 -1.95 -11.21
CA MET A 196 -11.58 -1.96 -9.83
C MET A 196 -12.66 -1.53 -8.83
N ARG A 197 -13.46 -0.52 -9.18
CA ARG A 197 -14.60 -0.10 -8.35
C ARG A 197 -15.63 -1.22 -8.23
N ASN A 198 -16.04 -1.85 -9.34
CA ASN A 198 -16.99 -2.97 -9.32
C ASN A 198 -16.46 -4.14 -8.47
N PHE A 199 -15.16 -4.45 -8.58
CA PHE A 199 -14.50 -5.48 -7.81
C PHE A 199 -14.51 -5.17 -6.30
N ILE A 200 -14.16 -3.95 -5.90
CA ILE A 200 -14.20 -3.52 -4.50
C ILE A 200 -15.63 -3.60 -3.94
N GLN A 201 -16.62 -3.18 -4.72
CA GLN A 201 -18.02 -3.25 -4.28
C GLN A 201 -18.48 -4.69 -4.08
N LEU A 202 -18.19 -5.57 -5.03
CA LEU A 202 -18.55 -6.99 -4.96
C LEU A 202 -17.87 -7.69 -3.79
N THR A 203 -16.57 -7.48 -3.62
CA THR A 203 -15.79 -8.07 -2.51
C THR A 203 -16.24 -7.56 -1.15
N THR A 204 -16.71 -6.31 -1.05
CA THR A 204 -17.29 -5.77 0.18
C THR A 204 -18.60 -6.46 0.54
N PHE A 205 -19.47 -6.80 -0.43
CA PHE A 205 -20.68 -7.58 -0.12
C PHE A 205 -20.37 -9.04 0.21
N LEU A 206 -19.40 -9.63 -0.48
CA LEU A 206 -18.99 -11.02 -0.26
C LEU A 206 -18.39 -11.24 1.13
N SER A 207 -17.88 -10.19 1.79
CA SER A 207 -17.34 -10.29 3.15
C SER A 207 -18.40 -10.32 4.25
N PHE A 208 -19.70 -10.16 3.93
CA PHE A 208 -20.78 -10.17 4.92
C PHE A 208 -20.80 -11.43 5.83
N PRO A 209 -20.69 -12.66 5.32
CA PRO A 209 -20.68 -13.87 6.15
C PRO A 209 -19.46 -13.94 7.09
N LEU A 210 -18.37 -13.24 6.77
CA LEU A 210 -17.18 -13.19 7.63
C LEU A 210 -17.39 -12.21 8.79
N ILE A 211 -17.96 -11.04 8.50
CA ILE A 211 -18.10 -9.99 9.50
C ILE A 211 -19.33 -10.14 10.40
N MET A 212 -20.33 -10.93 10.00
CA MET A 212 -21.56 -11.12 10.78
C MET A 212 -21.32 -11.81 12.13
N TYR A 213 -20.18 -12.50 12.29
CA TYR A 213 -19.78 -13.16 13.54
C TYR A 213 -18.86 -12.30 14.42
N PHE A 214 -18.51 -11.09 13.98
CA PHE A 214 -17.63 -10.23 14.77
C PHE A 214 -18.37 -9.65 15.98
N PRO A 215 -17.69 -9.46 17.13
CA PRO A 215 -18.27 -8.77 18.28
C PRO A 215 -18.78 -7.39 17.87
N SER A 216 -19.95 -7.02 18.37
CA SER A 216 -20.60 -5.76 18.01
C SER A 216 -19.76 -4.54 18.38
N ALA A 217 -18.93 -4.61 19.43
CA ALA A 217 -17.95 -3.57 19.77
C ALA A 217 -17.05 -3.20 18.58
N LEU A 218 -16.55 -4.21 17.85
CA LEU A 218 -15.70 -4.00 16.67
C LEU A 218 -16.49 -3.37 15.53
N LEU A 219 -17.73 -3.82 15.32
CA LEU A 219 -18.58 -3.30 14.26
C LEU A 219 -19.05 -1.88 14.56
N PHE A 220 -19.23 -1.50 15.82
CA PHE A 220 -19.45 -0.10 16.21
C PHE A 220 -18.25 0.76 15.85
N TYR A 221 -17.05 0.37 16.26
CA TYR A 221 -15.82 1.05 15.85
C TYR A 221 -15.76 1.21 14.32
N TRP A 222 -15.95 0.11 13.58
CA TRP A 222 -15.89 0.12 12.12
C TRP A 222 -16.95 1.05 11.51
N THR A 223 -18.20 0.95 11.97
CA THR A 223 -19.34 1.75 11.48
C THR A 223 -19.10 3.24 11.71
N PHE A 224 -18.71 3.66 12.91
CA PHE A 224 -18.47 5.07 13.20
C PHE A 224 -17.23 5.60 12.47
N SER A 225 -16.19 4.78 12.34
CA SER A 225 -14.97 5.15 11.62
C SER A 225 -15.23 5.36 10.12
N THR A 226 -15.97 4.44 9.49
CA THR A 226 -16.35 4.55 8.07
C THR A 226 -17.43 5.60 7.83
N GLY A 227 -18.38 5.74 8.75
CA GLY A 227 -19.40 6.80 8.73
C GLY A 227 -18.80 8.20 8.82
N PHE A 228 -17.82 8.42 9.70
CA PHE A 228 -17.08 9.67 9.75
C PHE A 228 -16.33 9.92 8.44
N THR A 229 -15.66 8.90 7.90
CA THR A 229 -14.94 9.01 6.62
C THR A 229 -15.87 9.38 5.47
N LEU A 230 -17.07 8.78 5.43
CA LEU A 230 -18.11 9.08 4.45
C LEU A 230 -18.59 10.53 4.60
N LEU A 231 -18.91 10.94 5.82
CA LEU A 231 -19.34 12.30 6.13
C LEU A 231 -18.26 13.31 5.72
N GLN A 232 -17.01 13.09 6.11
CA GLN A 232 -15.87 13.91 5.73
C GLN A 232 -15.71 13.98 4.20
N SER A 233 -15.88 12.85 3.50
CA SER A 233 -15.83 12.79 2.03
C SER A 233 -16.93 13.61 1.37
N ILE A 234 -18.16 13.56 1.90
CA ILE A 234 -19.29 14.34 1.42
C ILE A 234 -19.04 15.84 1.64
N ILE A 235 -18.53 16.21 2.82
CA ILE A 235 -18.19 17.60 3.17
C ILE A 235 -17.10 18.14 2.24
N LEU A 236 -16.00 17.41 2.04
CA LEU A 236 -14.88 17.83 1.18
C LEU A 236 -15.22 17.89 -0.30
N ARG A 237 -16.33 17.26 -0.72
CA ARG A 237 -16.85 17.38 -2.09
C ARG A 237 -17.56 18.69 -2.36
N GLN A 238 -18.09 19.34 -1.33
CA GLN A 238 -18.88 20.56 -1.49
C GLN A 238 -18.02 21.68 -2.10
N PRO A 239 -18.49 22.37 -3.16
CA PRO A 239 -17.73 23.45 -3.81
C PRO A 239 -17.32 24.56 -2.84
N ILE A 240 -18.18 24.87 -1.86
CA ILE A 240 -17.92 25.88 -0.83
C ILE A 240 -16.70 25.48 0.01
N VAL A 241 -16.67 24.23 0.49
CA VAL A 241 -15.56 23.70 1.27
C VAL A 241 -14.28 23.62 0.44
N LYS A 242 -14.38 23.22 -0.83
CA LYS A 242 -13.24 23.22 -1.76
C LYS A 242 -12.64 24.61 -1.93
N ARG A 243 -13.48 25.63 -2.14
CA ARG A 243 -13.05 27.03 -2.24
C ARG A 243 -12.35 27.49 -0.96
N TYR A 244 -12.96 27.24 0.19
CA TYR A 244 -12.38 27.58 1.50
C TYR A 244 -11.02 26.91 1.73
N LEU A 245 -10.87 25.65 1.31
CA LEU A 245 -9.63 24.90 1.45
C LEU A 245 -8.62 25.15 0.31
N GLY A 246 -8.93 25.98 -0.69
CA GLY A 246 -8.07 26.21 -1.86
C GLY A 246 -7.87 24.96 -2.72
N LEU A 247 -8.86 24.06 -2.78
CA LEU A 247 -8.86 22.90 -3.65
C LEU A 247 -9.43 23.30 -5.03
N PRO A 248 -8.75 23.00 -6.15
CA PRO A 248 -9.29 23.35 -7.45
C PRO A 248 -10.56 22.53 -7.70
N ILE A 249 -11.58 23.20 -8.24
CA ILE A 249 -12.85 22.58 -8.58
C ILE A 249 -12.58 21.74 -9.82
N THR A 250 -12.49 20.43 -9.64
CA THR A 250 -12.47 19.48 -10.76
C THR A 250 -13.78 19.68 -11.54
N LYS A 251 -13.72 20.41 -12.65
CA LYS A 251 -14.79 20.37 -13.64
C LYS A 251 -14.81 18.94 -14.18
N ALA A 252 -16.00 18.35 -14.31
CA ALA A 252 -16.13 17.11 -15.06
C ALA A 252 -15.41 17.32 -16.40
N GLN A 253 -14.48 16.44 -16.74
CA GLN A 253 -13.77 16.54 -18.01
C GLN A 253 -14.85 16.56 -19.09
N ALA A 254 -14.97 17.68 -19.80
CA ALA A 254 -15.90 17.78 -20.91
C ALA A 254 -15.49 16.69 -21.91
N LEU A 255 -16.43 15.81 -22.26
CA LEU A 255 -16.23 14.88 -23.36
C LEU A 255 -15.87 15.72 -24.59
N GLU A 256 -14.84 15.32 -25.35
CA GLU A 256 -14.56 15.99 -26.61
C GLU A 256 -15.82 15.94 -27.49
N PRO A 257 -16.12 16.98 -28.29
CA PRO A 257 -17.31 17.00 -29.13
C PRO A 257 -17.32 15.78 -30.06
N GLY A 258 -18.23 14.83 -29.82
CA GLY A 258 -18.34 13.56 -30.56
C GLY A 258 -17.82 12.31 -29.83
N ALA A 259 -17.21 12.44 -28.65
CA ALA A 259 -16.84 11.29 -27.82
C ALA A 259 -18.06 10.72 -27.09
N GLU A 260 -18.39 9.45 -27.35
CA GLU A 260 -19.44 8.77 -26.59
C GLU A 260 -19.04 8.67 -25.11
N PRO A 261 -19.99 8.90 -24.18
CA PRO A 261 -19.74 8.69 -22.76
C PRO A 261 -19.30 7.24 -22.54
N LEU A 262 -18.12 7.05 -21.94
CA LEU A 262 -17.61 5.73 -21.56
C LEU A 262 -18.69 4.95 -20.81
N LYS A 263 -19.22 3.90 -21.45
CA LYS A 263 -20.19 2.99 -20.84
C LYS A 263 -19.53 2.33 -19.63
N SER A 264 -20.09 2.54 -18.43
CA SER A 264 -19.56 1.90 -17.24
C SER A 264 -19.71 0.37 -17.37
N PRO A 265 -18.63 -0.41 -17.21
CA PRO A 265 -18.70 -1.86 -17.33
C PRO A 265 -19.69 -2.45 -16.33
N SER A 266 -20.42 -3.46 -16.78
CA SER A 266 -21.25 -4.29 -15.90
C SER A 266 -20.37 -5.11 -14.95
N TYR A 267 -20.96 -5.67 -13.89
CA TYR A 267 -20.26 -6.61 -13.01
C TYR A 267 -19.79 -7.86 -13.78
N MET A 268 -20.53 -8.30 -14.79
CA MET A 268 -20.13 -9.43 -15.63
C MET A 268 -18.90 -9.10 -16.49
N ASP A 269 -18.81 -7.88 -17.00
CA ASP A 269 -17.66 -7.39 -17.76
C ASP A 269 -16.42 -7.33 -16.86
N THR A 270 -16.57 -6.93 -15.60
CA THR A 270 -15.50 -6.99 -14.60
C THR A 270 -15.03 -8.41 -14.33
N PHE A 271 -15.96 -9.36 -14.22
CA PHE A 271 -15.61 -10.76 -14.00
C PHE A 271 -14.83 -11.34 -15.19
N ASN A 272 -15.30 -11.06 -16.41
CA ASN A 272 -14.64 -11.48 -17.64
C ASN A 272 -13.25 -10.84 -17.78
N ALA A 273 -13.13 -9.52 -17.53
CA ALA A 273 -11.85 -8.83 -17.55
C ALA A 273 -10.86 -9.37 -16.51
N ALA A 274 -11.34 -9.71 -15.30
CA ALA A 274 -10.51 -10.34 -14.27
C ALA A 274 -10.03 -11.74 -14.70
N LYS A 275 -10.91 -12.54 -15.31
CA LYS A 275 -10.58 -13.86 -15.85
C LYS A 275 -9.54 -13.76 -16.98
N GLU A 276 -9.74 -12.84 -17.93
CA GLU A 276 -8.80 -12.60 -19.03
C GLU A 276 -7.45 -12.12 -18.53
N TYR A 277 -7.43 -11.18 -17.56
CA TYR A 277 -6.19 -10.72 -16.94
C TYR A 277 -5.43 -11.89 -16.30
N PHE A 278 -6.11 -12.73 -15.52
CA PHE A 278 -5.51 -13.90 -14.90
C PHE A 278 -4.94 -14.88 -15.94
N GLN A 279 -5.72 -15.21 -16.97
CA GLN A 279 -5.27 -16.09 -18.06
C GLN A 279 -4.04 -15.53 -18.78
N LYS A 280 -4.03 -14.23 -19.07
CA LYS A 280 -2.92 -13.56 -19.73
C LYS A 280 -1.67 -13.54 -18.83
N SER A 281 -1.81 -13.24 -17.55
CA SER A 281 -0.71 -13.28 -16.59
C SER A 281 -0.10 -14.67 -16.46
N VAL A 282 -0.93 -15.73 -16.43
CA VAL A 282 -0.47 -17.12 -16.40
C VAL A 282 0.28 -17.47 -17.69
N LYS A 283 -0.26 -17.10 -18.85
CA LYS A 283 0.36 -17.37 -20.14
C LYS A 283 1.70 -16.64 -20.27
N GLN A 284 1.75 -15.35 -19.92
CA GLN A 284 2.97 -14.56 -19.96
C GLN A 284 4.04 -15.10 -18.99
N ALA A 285 3.67 -15.48 -17.76
CA ALA A 285 4.58 -16.11 -16.83
C ALA A 285 5.13 -17.45 -17.36
N SER A 286 4.31 -18.22 -18.09
CA SER A 286 4.75 -19.47 -18.74
C SER A 286 5.73 -19.21 -19.90
N GLU A 287 5.49 -18.20 -20.73
CA GLU A 287 6.35 -17.79 -21.84
C GLU A 287 7.69 -17.21 -21.34
N ASP A 288 7.67 -16.39 -20.28
CA ASP A 288 8.87 -15.88 -19.62
C ASP A 288 9.71 -17.02 -18.99
N SER A 289 9.04 -18.01 -18.41
CA SER A 289 9.72 -19.19 -17.86
C SER A 289 10.36 -20.04 -18.97
N ALA A 290 9.65 -20.25 -20.08
CA ALA A 290 10.16 -20.98 -21.23
C ALA A 290 11.36 -20.28 -21.89
N SER A 291 11.29 -18.96 -22.06
CA SER A 291 12.39 -18.17 -22.64
C SER A 291 13.62 -18.12 -21.72
N ARG A 292 13.43 -18.04 -20.39
CA ARG A 292 14.52 -18.17 -19.41
C ARG A 292 15.20 -19.54 -19.47
N MET A 293 14.43 -20.63 -19.55
CA MET A 293 14.98 -21.98 -19.69
C MET A 293 15.77 -22.13 -21.01
N GLN A 294 15.28 -21.58 -22.11
CA GLN A 294 16.01 -21.60 -23.39
C GLN A 294 17.29 -20.75 -23.33
N ALA A 295 17.27 -19.60 -22.66
CA ALA A 295 18.45 -18.76 -22.47
C ALA A 295 19.52 -19.46 -21.62
N GLU A 296 19.12 -20.14 -20.53
CA GLU A 296 20.02 -20.93 -19.70
C GLU A 296 20.60 -22.13 -20.46
N GLN A 297 19.79 -22.83 -21.26
CA GLN A 297 20.27 -23.93 -22.12
C GLN A 297 21.29 -23.43 -23.15
N LYS A 298 21.02 -22.31 -23.83
CA LYS A 298 21.96 -21.69 -24.76
C LYS A 298 23.25 -21.25 -24.06
N ALA A 299 23.17 -20.66 -22.87
CA ALA A 299 24.34 -20.27 -22.10
C ALA A 299 25.20 -21.48 -21.69
N LYS A 300 24.57 -22.58 -21.26
CA LYS A 300 25.27 -23.85 -20.97
C LYS A 300 25.92 -24.42 -22.23
N HIS A 301 25.23 -24.42 -23.36
CA HIS A 301 25.75 -24.94 -24.62
C HIS A 301 26.93 -24.11 -25.17
N THR A 302 26.87 -22.78 -25.04
CA THR A 302 27.98 -21.88 -25.40
C THR A 302 29.19 -22.07 -24.48
N SER A 303 28.98 -22.26 -23.17
CA SER A 303 30.06 -22.54 -22.21
C SER A 303 30.75 -23.90 -22.45
N VAL A 304 29.98 -24.92 -22.84
CA VAL A 304 30.54 -26.23 -23.22
C VAL A 304 31.36 -26.10 -24.51
N LYS A 305 30.85 -25.37 -25.51
CA LYS A 305 31.55 -25.16 -26.78
C LYS A 305 32.84 -24.37 -26.61
N SER A 306 32.87 -23.34 -25.75
CA SER A 306 34.08 -22.59 -25.45
C SER A 306 35.13 -23.41 -24.69
N LYS A 307 34.70 -24.28 -23.76
CA LYS A 307 35.59 -25.23 -23.08
C LYS A 307 36.18 -26.28 -24.03
N GLN A 308 35.37 -26.79 -24.97
CA GLN A 308 35.84 -27.75 -25.98
C GLN A 308 36.83 -27.10 -26.98
N GLN A 309 36.59 -25.85 -27.41
CA GLN A 309 37.54 -25.11 -28.22
C GLN A 309 38.84 -24.80 -27.47
N GLY A 310 38.77 -24.39 -26.21
CA GLY A 310 39.97 -24.19 -25.37
C GLY A 310 40.79 -25.47 -25.23
N ALA A 311 40.14 -26.59 -24.91
CA ALA A 311 40.79 -27.89 -24.78
C ALA A 311 41.32 -28.46 -26.11
N PHE A 312 40.75 -28.06 -27.25
CA PHE A 312 41.26 -28.43 -28.58
C PHE A 312 42.50 -27.62 -28.96
N VAL A 313 42.51 -26.32 -28.67
CA VAL A 313 43.68 -25.44 -28.87
C VAL A 313 44.85 -25.89 -28.00
N GLU A 314 44.57 -26.23 -26.74
CA GLU A 314 45.58 -26.72 -25.78
C GLU A 314 46.16 -28.09 -26.20
N ARG A 315 45.41 -28.91 -26.94
CA ARG A 315 45.84 -30.24 -27.40
C ARG A 315 46.62 -30.23 -28.72
N ILE A 316 46.58 -29.12 -29.47
CA ILE A 316 47.41 -28.92 -30.69
C ILE A 316 48.82 -28.45 -30.31
N GLN A 317 49.00 -27.86 -29.13
CA GLN A 317 50.32 -27.55 -28.59
C GLN A 317 50.88 -28.76 -27.83
N GLU A 318 51.76 -29.54 -28.48
CA GLU A 318 53.01 -30.16 -27.94
C GLU A 318 53.52 -31.31 -28.84
N PRO A 319 54.81 -31.74 -28.78
CA PRO A 319 55.98 -31.20 -28.05
C PRO A 319 57.19 -30.93 -28.96
N GLY A 320 58.10 -30.03 -28.53
CA GLY A 320 59.47 -29.98 -29.03
C GLY A 320 59.81 -28.78 -29.92
N VAL A 321 60.18 -27.67 -29.29
CA VAL A 321 61.34 -26.85 -29.70
C VAL A 321 61.92 -26.26 -28.41
N GLU A 322 63.11 -26.71 -28.01
CA GLU A 322 63.95 -25.96 -27.08
C GLU A 322 64.38 -24.66 -27.76
N VAL A 323 63.93 -23.52 -27.26
CA VAL A 323 64.64 -22.26 -27.40
C VAL A 323 64.77 -21.66 -26.00
N ASN A 324 65.96 -21.78 -25.44
CA ASN A 324 66.42 -20.95 -24.33
C ASN A 324 66.58 -19.53 -24.85
N GLU A 325 65.84 -18.57 -24.30
CA GLU A 325 66.44 -17.36 -23.73
C GLU A 325 65.43 -16.61 -22.87
N ALA A 326 65.96 -16.03 -21.80
CA ALA A 326 65.26 -15.51 -20.65
C ALA A 326 64.39 -14.29 -20.95
N GLU A 327 63.15 -14.30 -20.48
CA GLU A 327 62.51 -13.13 -19.84
C GLU A 327 61.20 -13.54 -19.16
N THR A 328 61.30 -14.01 -17.92
CA THR A 328 60.13 -14.09 -17.03
C THR A 328 59.85 -12.70 -16.48
N VAL A 329 58.87 -12.01 -17.06
CA VAL A 329 58.26 -10.82 -16.45
C VAL A 329 57.55 -11.27 -15.17
N LYS A 330 58.27 -11.25 -14.05
CA LYS A 330 57.72 -11.43 -12.71
C LYS A 330 56.70 -10.34 -12.44
N ARG A 331 55.44 -10.73 -12.32
CA ARG A 331 54.36 -9.91 -11.76
C ARG A 331 54.71 -9.58 -10.30
N PRO A 332 54.71 -8.31 -9.86
CA PRO A 332 55.19 -7.97 -8.52
C PRO A 332 54.15 -8.35 -7.45
N GLU A 333 54.39 -9.46 -6.73
CA GLU A 333 53.62 -9.93 -5.57
C GLU A 333 53.62 -8.95 -4.38
N GLY A 334 54.46 -7.92 -4.41
CA GLY A 334 54.56 -6.93 -3.33
C GLY A 334 53.34 -6.02 -3.19
N ARG A 335 52.61 -5.72 -4.27
CA ARG A 335 51.49 -4.75 -4.21
C ARG A 335 50.24 -5.31 -3.53
N GLU A 336 49.94 -6.60 -3.70
CA GLU A 336 48.79 -7.22 -3.03
C GLU A 336 49.07 -7.48 -1.54
N ALA A 337 50.28 -7.93 -1.20
CA ALA A 337 50.71 -8.11 0.18
C ALA A 337 50.71 -6.78 0.96
N GLU A 338 51.14 -5.68 0.34
CA GLU A 338 51.10 -4.36 0.97
C GLU A 338 49.67 -3.82 1.11
N LYS A 339 48.79 -4.10 0.14
CA LYS A 339 47.37 -3.73 0.22
C LYS A 339 46.67 -4.47 1.37
N GLN A 340 46.97 -5.74 1.57
CA GLN A 340 46.45 -6.53 2.68
C GLN A 340 46.97 -6.02 4.04
N ARG A 341 48.26 -5.68 4.15
CA ARG A 341 48.83 -5.06 5.37
C ARG A 341 48.13 -3.75 5.74
N ARG A 342 47.89 -2.85 4.78
CA ARG A 342 47.21 -1.56 5.03
C ARG A 342 45.75 -1.75 5.48
N ILE A 343 45.06 -2.77 4.96
CA ILE A 343 43.68 -3.10 5.37
C ILE A 343 43.65 -3.63 6.81
N GLU A 344 44.63 -4.45 7.19
CA GLU A 344 44.71 -5.00 8.54
C GLU A 344 45.06 -3.92 9.58
N GLU A 345 45.96 -3.01 9.23
CA GLU A 345 46.35 -1.89 10.10
C GLU A 345 45.19 -0.89 10.31
N ALA A 346 44.39 -0.64 9.26
CA ALA A 346 43.16 0.16 9.35
C ALA A 346 42.08 -0.51 10.24
N ARG A 347 41.97 -1.84 10.20
CA ARG A 347 41.07 -2.60 11.10
C ARG A 347 41.53 -2.49 12.56
N ARG A 348 42.83 -2.59 12.83
CA ARG A 348 43.37 -2.45 14.20
C ARG A 348 43.15 -1.06 14.79
N ARG A 349 43.23 0.00 13.97
CA ARG A 349 42.92 1.37 14.42
C ARG A 349 41.45 1.56 14.76
N ARG A 350 40.52 1.00 13.99
CA ARG A 350 39.07 1.05 14.27
C ARG A 350 38.65 0.24 15.51
N ALA A 351 39.43 -0.76 15.90
CA ALA A 351 39.16 -1.53 17.12
C ALA A 351 39.68 -0.85 18.40
N ARG A 352 40.43 0.25 18.28
CA ARG A 352 40.98 1.02 19.41
C ARG A 352 40.31 2.40 19.60
N SER A 353 39.36 2.75 18.73
CA SER A 353 38.45 3.90 18.85
C SER A 353 37.06 3.41 19.21
#